data_AF-A0A8T4QG42-F1
#
_entry.id   AF-A0A8T4QG42-F1
#
_cell.length_a   1.000
_cell.length_b   1.000
_cell.length_c   1.000
_cell.angle_alpha   90.00
_cell.angle_beta   90.00
_cell.angle_gamma   90.00
#
_symmetry.space_group_name_H-M   'P 1'
#
loop_
_entity.id
_entity.type
_entity.pdbx_description
1 polymer ?
#
loop_
_entity_poly.entity_id
_entity_poly.type
_entity_poly.pdbx_seq_one_letter_code
_entity_poly.pdbx_strand_id
1 'polypeptide(L)'
;MDSCQKCKHAAQIKYLDNQLCNSCFTRLVERRISKYLRLHSSIKKNDSLLVVGELCHSILKDILKDLPVKINIIPEADEYHKNSAIKIKAKKLKAKIVIPWTMDHESHHFIKNFIEKKKPTFLGINKPFIKLFYPITDQEAQILAKIKNVKYKPLKEDSYTKMFVMLENKYVSVRYAFASSVKEFSRIFK
;
A
#
# COMPACT_ATOMS: atom_id res chain seq x y z
N MET A 1 23.05 -9.01 21.29
CA MET A 1 22.24 -9.12 20.06
C MET A 1 20.80 -9.04 20.48
N ASP A 2 20.08 -8.09 19.89
CA ASP A 2 18.69 -7.85 20.21
C ASP A 2 17.81 -9.00 19.71
N SER A 3 17.00 -9.58 20.59
CA SER A 3 16.12 -10.72 20.26
C SER A 3 14.77 -10.23 19.75
N CYS A 4 14.19 -10.94 18.79
CA CYS A 4 12.86 -10.67 18.26
C CYS A 4 11.83 -10.85 19.37
N GLN A 5 11.06 -9.80 19.64
CA GLN A 5 10.03 -9.79 20.69
C GLN A 5 8.94 -10.86 20.52
N LYS A 6 8.76 -11.42 19.31
CA LYS A 6 7.71 -12.41 19.01
C LYS A 6 8.19 -13.86 19.00
N CYS A 7 9.40 -14.14 18.53
CA CYS A 7 9.89 -15.50 18.33
C CYS A 7 11.27 -15.77 18.95
N LYS A 8 11.87 -14.77 19.63
CA LYS A 8 13.19 -14.83 20.28
C LYS A 8 14.39 -15.08 19.34
N HIS A 9 14.19 -15.25 18.04
CA HIS A 9 15.28 -15.26 17.05
C HIS A 9 15.98 -13.90 16.95
N ALA A 10 17.17 -13.83 16.34
CA ALA A 10 17.87 -12.56 16.12
C ALA A 10 16.97 -11.53 15.40
N ALA A 11 16.83 -10.33 15.99
CA ALA A 11 16.12 -9.24 15.35
C ALA A 11 17.02 -8.57 14.30
N GLN A 12 16.49 -8.41 13.08
CA GLN A 12 17.17 -7.67 12.01
C GLN A 12 16.52 -6.31 11.73
N ILE A 13 15.28 -6.12 12.19
CA ILE A 13 14.45 -4.97 11.84
C ILE A 13 14.08 -4.24 13.13
N LYS A 14 14.49 -2.98 13.22
CA LYS A 14 13.97 -2.03 14.19
C LYS A 14 12.87 -1.22 13.51
N TYR A 15 11.63 -1.39 13.95
CA TYR A 15 10.49 -0.65 13.41
C TYR A 15 9.61 -0.14 14.55
N LEU A 16 9.50 1.18 14.65
CA LEU A 16 8.98 1.87 15.83
C LEU A 16 9.75 1.38 17.08
N ASP A 17 9.04 0.96 18.12
CA ASP A 17 9.60 0.44 19.37
C ASP A 17 9.78 -1.09 19.36
N ASN A 18 9.52 -1.74 18.22
CA ASN A 18 9.57 -3.19 18.12
C ASN A 18 10.83 -3.68 17.41
N GLN A 19 11.41 -4.75 17.96
CA GLN A 19 12.52 -5.49 17.36
C GLN A 19 12.01 -6.81 16.80
N LEU A 20 12.06 -6.94 15.47
CA LEU A 20 11.45 -8.05 14.75
C LEU A 20 12.48 -8.75 13.86
N CYS A 21 12.34 -10.08 13.72
CA CYS A 21 13.00 -10.81 12.65
C CYS A 21 12.19 -10.69 11.34
N ASN A 22 12.84 -11.00 10.22
CA ASN A 22 12.25 -10.90 8.88
C ASN A 22 10.91 -11.64 8.75
N SER A 23 10.79 -12.86 9.30
CA SER A 23 9.56 -13.66 9.21
C SER A 23 8.41 -13.09 10.04
N CYS A 24 8.70 -12.64 11.27
CA CYS A 24 7.70 -12.02 12.13
C CYS A 24 7.21 -10.68 11.58
N PHE A 25 8.09 -9.88 10.99
CA PHE A 25 7.73 -8.64 10.31
C PHE A 25 6.85 -8.92 9.09
N THR A 26 7.28 -9.82 8.21
CA THR A 26 6.53 -10.23 7.00
C THR A 26 5.12 -10.70 7.36
N ARG A 27 5.00 -11.62 8.33
CA ARG A 27 3.70 -12.13 8.81
C ARG A 27 2.81 -11.03 9.40
N LEU A 28 3.38 -10.04 10.08
CA LEU A 28 2.64 -8.90 10.63
C LEU A 28 2.04 -8.05 9.50
N VAL A 29 2.87 -7.70 8.51
CA VAL A 29 2.46 -6.90 7.35
C VAL A 29 1.41 -7.64 6.52
N GLU A 30 1.66 -8.90 6.16
CA GLU A 30 0.74 -9.73 5.37
C GLU A 30 -0.63 -9.88 6.08
N ARG A 31 -0.66 -10.02 7.41
CA ARG A 31 -1.90 -10.05 8.18
C ARG A 31 -2.70 -8.76 8.07
N ARG A 32 -2.04 -7.60 8.12
CA ARG A 32 -2.72 -6.29 7.95
C ARG A 32 -3.26 -6.13 6.55
N ILE A 33 -2.48 -6.48 5.53
CA ILE A 33 -2.90 -6.45 4.12
C ILE A 33 -4.08 -7.41 3.89
N SER A 34 -3.99 -8.65 4.37
CA SER A 34 -5.07 -9.64 4.26
C SER A 34 -6.34 -9.19 4.98
N LYS A 35 -6.24 -8.63 6.19
CA LYS A 35 -7.39 -8.05 6.90
C LYS A 35 -8.01 -6.90 6.08
N TYR A 36 -7.20 -6.00 5.55
CA TYR A 36 -7.66 -4.89 4.71
C TYR A 36 -8.37 -5.38 3.45
N LEU A 37 -7.79 -6.33 2.72
CA LEU A 37 -8.40 -6.90 1.53
C LEU A 37 -9.75 -7.55 1.83
N ARG A 38 -9.86 -8.30 2.92
CA ARG A 38 -11.15 -8.91 3.33
C ARG A 38 -12.23 -7.88 3.65
N LEU A 39 -11.86 -6.74 4.25
CA LEU A 39 -12.81 -5.70 4.67
C LEU A 39 -13.18 -4.73 3.55
N HIS A 40 -12.28 -4.46 2.61
CA HIS A 40 -12.41 -3.35 1.66
C HIS A 40 -12.31 -3.74 0.20
N SER A 41 -11.80 -4.93 -0.12
CA SER A 41 -11.64 -5.36 -1.52
C SER A 41 -12.59 -6.50 -1.84
N SER A 42 -13.31 -6.38 -2.95
CA SER A 42 -14.18 -7.44 -3.45
C SER A 42 -13.41 -8.40 -4.37
N ILE A 43 -12.24 -8.92 -3.96
CA ILE A 43 -11.56 -9.98 -4.73
C ILE A 43 -12.36 -11.27 -4.53
N LYS A 44 -12.88 -11.82 -5.63
CA LYS A 44 -13.73 -13.02 -5.67
C LYS A 44 -13.02 -14.15 -6.41
N LYS A 45 -13.51 -15.37 -6.22
CA LYS A 45 -13.09 -16.55 -6.99
C LYS A 45 -13.25 -16.26 -8.49
N ASN A 46 -12.26 -16.64 -9.27
CA ASN A 46 -12.17 -16.46 -10.73
C ASN A 46 -12.07 -15.01 -11.22
N ASP A 47 -11.80 -14.05 -10.33
CA ASP A 47 -11.49 -12.69 -10.76
C ASP A 47 -10.21 -12.63 -11.60
N SER A 48 -10.20 -11.71 -12.57
CA SER A 48 -8.99 -11.31 -13.27
C SER A 48 -8.40 -10.08 -12.57
N LEU A 49 -7.12 -10.15 -12.20
CA LEU A 49 -6.38 -9.09 -11.54
C LEU A 49 -5.25 -8.61 -12.46
N LEU A 50 -5.16 -7.30 -12.66
CA LEU A 50 -4.02 -6.64 -13.28
C LEU A 50 -3.19 -6.01 -12.17
N VAL A 51 -2.09 -6.65 -11.82
CA VAL A 51 -1.23 -6.30 -10.69
C VAL A 51 -0.04 -5.48 -11.16
N VAL A 52 0.15 -4.33 -10.52
CA VAL A 52 1.25 -3.41 -10.80
C VAL A 52 2.40 -3.68 -9.84
N GLY A 53 3.58 -3.96 -10.39
CA GLY A 53 4.82 -4.11 -9.62
C GLY A 53 5.03 -5.52 -9.04
N GLU A 54 6.30 -5.88 -8.87
CA GLU A 54 6.73 -7.20 -8.40
C GLU A 54 6.37 -7.45 -6.94
N LEU A 55 6.54 -6.44 -6.07
CA LEU A 55 6.19 -6.56 -4.66
C LEU A 55 4.71 -6.87 -4.46
N CYS A 56 3.82 -6.19 -5.20
CA CYS A 56 2.40 -6.46 -5.14
C CYS A 56 2.08 -7.90 -5.57
N HIS A 57 2.71 -8.36 -6.65
CA HIS A 57 2.51 -9.73 -7.13
C HIS A 57 2.95 -10.77 -6.10
N SER A 58 4.16 -10.61 -5.53
CA SER A 58 4.69 -11.52 -4.52
C SER A 58 3.75 -11.64 -3.32
N ILE A 59 3.31 -10.51 -2.77
CA ILE A 59 2.43 -10.49 -1.59
C ILE A 59 1.03 -11.03 -1.92
N LEU A 60 0.47 -10.69 -3.08
CA LEU A 60 -0.84 -11.24 -3.48
C LEU A 60 -0.79 -12.75 -3.70
N LYS A 61 0.29 -13.27 -4.26
CA LYS A 61 0.46 -14.71 -4.46
C LYS A 61 0.42 -15.46 -3.13
N ASP A 62 1.06 -14.91 -2.11
CA ASP A 62 1.08 -15.50 -0.77
C ASP A 62 -0.29 -15.38 -0.07
N ILE A 63 -0.96 -14.22 -0.18
CA ILE A 63 -2.26 -13.97 0.47
C ILE A 63 -3.40 -14.72 -0.21
N LEU A 64 -3.37 -14.88 -1.54
CA LEU A 64 -4.44 -15.49 -2.34
C LEU A 64 -4.14 -16.94 -2.75
N LYS A 65 -3.17 -17.59 -2.12
CA LYS A 65 -2.74 -18.97 -2.45
C LYS A 65 -3.90 -19.98 -2.56
N ASP A 66 -4.94 -19.81 -1.75
CA ASP A 66 -6.10 -20.73 -1.67
C ASP A 66 -7.29 -20.25 -2.53
N LEU A 67 -7.16 -19.10 -3.22
CA LEU A 67 -8.23 -18.50 -4.01
C LEU A 67 -7.83 -18.50 -5.50
N PRO A 68 -8.53 -19.26 -6.37
CA PRO A 68 -8.18 -19.29 -7.79
C PRO A 68 -8.55 -17.95 -8.44
N VAL A 69 -7.55 -17.13 -8.69
CA VAL A 69 -7.63 -15.83 -9.38
C VAL A 69 -6.64 -15.80 -10.54
N LYS A 70 -6.99 -15.11 -11.62
CA LYS A 70 -6.08 -14.92 -12.77
C LYS A 70 -5.26 -13.67 -12.56
N ILE A 71 -3.96 -13.80 -12.35
CA ILE A 71 -3.07 -12.66 -12.08
C ILE A 71 -2.25 -12.33 -13.34
N ASN A 72 -2.37 -11.10 -13.83
CA ASN A 72 -1.54 -10.54 -14.89
C ASN A 72 -0.65 -9.44 -14.29
N ILE A 73 0.66 -9.55 -14.46
CA ILE A 73 1.61 -8.58 -13.90
C ILE A 73 1.95 -7.54 -14.96
N ILE A 74 2.11 -6.30 -14.53
CA ILE A 74 2.72 -5.22 -15.32
C ILE A 74 3.82 -4.53 -14.52
N PRO A 75 4.88 -4.04 -15.20
CA PRO A 75 5.96 -3.33 -14.54
C PRO A 75 5.44 -2.08 -13.85
N GLU A 76 6.21 -1.67 -12.86
CA GLU A 76 5.95 -0.48 -12.08
C GLU A 76 6.22 0.78 -12.94
N ALA A 77 5.26 1.72 -13.03
CA ALA A 77 5.28 2.93 -13.86
C ALA A 77 4.97 4.18 -13.03
N ASP A 78 5.45 5.35 -13.43
CA ASP A 78 5.05 6.58 -12.75
C ASP A 78 3.55 6.88 -12.95
N GLU A 79 2.90 7.36 -11.88
CA GLU A 79 1.50 7.79 -11.87
C GLU A 79 0.49 6.77 -12.43
N TYR A 80 0.48 5.53 -11.91
CA TYR A 80 -0.38 4.43 -12.36
C TYR A 80 -1.87 4.78 -12.52
N HIS A 81 -2.41 5.68 -11.68
CA HIS A 81 -3.81 6.08 -11.71
C HIS A 81 -4.17 6.99 -12.90
N LYS A 82 -3.18 7.66 -13.50
CA LYS A 82 -3.32 8.49 -14.71
C LYS A 82 -3.02 7.70 -15.98
N ASN A 83 -2.15 6.70 -15.89
CA ASN A 83 -1.71 5.90 -17.05
C ASN A 83 -2.89 5.25 -17.80
N SER A 84 -3.13 5.73 -19.03
CA SER A 84 -4.22 5.27 -19.90
C SER A 84 -4.00 3.83 -20.38
N ALA A 85 -2.76 3.41 -20.61
CA ALA A 85 -2.43 2.06 -21.07
C ALA A 85 -2.83 1.00 -20.03
N ILE A 86 -2.64 1.28 -18.73
CA ILE A 86 -3.08 0.37 -17.65
C ILE A 86 -4.59 0.20 -17.69
N LYS A 87 -5.35 1.30 -17.86
CA LYS A 87 -6.82 1.26 -17.93
C LYS A 87 -7.32 0.51 -19.16
N ILE A 88 -6.69 0.73 -20.31
CA ILE A 88 -7.03 0.04 -21.56
C ILE A 88 -6.78 -1.47 -21.41
N LYS A 89 -5.62 -1.86 -20.87
CA LYS A 89 -5.27 -3.26 -20.63
C LYS A 89 -6.24 -3.91 -19.62
N ALA A 90 -6.58 -3.21 -18.54
CA ALA A 90 -7.55 -3.69 -17.57
C ALA A 90 -8.95 -3.90 -18.19
N LYS A 91 -9.41 -2.96 -19.03
CA LYS A 91 -10.68 -3.08 -19.75
C LYS A 91 -10.69 -4.27 -20.70
N LYS A 92 -9.61 -4.47 -21.46
CA LYS A 92 -9.45 -5.62 -22.38
C LYS A 92 -9.51 -6.96 -21.63
N LEU A 93 -8.87 -7.03 -20.47
CA LEU A 93 -8.81 -8.25 -19.64
C LEU A 93 -10.01 -8.41 -18.70
N LYS A 94 -10.95 -7.45 -18.68
CA LYS A 94 -12.01 -7.32 -17.67
C LYS A 94 -11.47 -7.49 -16.24
N ALA A 95 -10.31 -6.90 -15.98
CA ALA A 95 -9.53 -7.10 -14.76
C ALA A 95 -9.67 -5.94 -13.76
N LYS A 96 -9.63 -6.27 -12.47
CA LYS A 96 -9.48 -5.29 -11.38
C LYS A 96 -8.01 -4.89 -11.28
N ILE A 97 -7.74 -3.60 -11.10
CA ILE A 97 -6.36 -3.10 -11.07
C ILE A 97 -5.88 -3.09 -9.64
N VAL A 98 -4.79 -3.80 -9.34
CA VAL A 98 -4.15 -3.78 -8.02
C VAL A 98 -2.88 -2.95 -8.09
N ILE A 99 -2.77 -1.95 -7.21
CA ILE A 99 -1.68 -0.98 -7.20
C ILE A 99 -0.89 -1.00 -5.89
N PRO A 100 0.43 -0.71 -5.92
CA PRO A 100 1.30 -0.60 -4.75
C PRO A 100 1.08 0.71 -3.99
N TRP A 101 -0.16 1.03 -3.66
CA TRP A 101 -0.53 2.31 -3.06
C TRP A 101 -0.57 2.22 -1.54
N THR A 102 0.36 2.89 -0.86
CA THR A 102 0.49 2.86 0.60
C THR A 102 -0.39 3.90 1.29
N MET A 103 -0.45 3.86 2.63
CA MET A 103 -1.10 4.91 3.42
C MET A 103 -0.47 6.29 3.14
N ASP A 104 0.86 6.34 3.05
CA ASP A 104 1.60 7.57 2.82
C ASP A 104 1.30 8.17 1.43
N HIS A 105 1.15 7.32 0.40
CA HIS A 105 0.73 7.76 -0.93
C HIS A 105 -0.65 8.43 -0.91
N GLU A 106 -1.61 7.90 -0.15
CA GLU A 106 -2.95 8.50 -0.06
C GLU A 106 -2.90 9.85 0.66
N SER A 107 -2.23 9.90 1.80
CA SER A 107 -2.09 11.12 2.60
C SER A 107 -1.41 12.23 1.79
N HIS A 108 -0.34 11.87 1.07
CA HIS A 108 0.37 12.76 0.17
C HIS A 108 -0.52 13.29 -0.95
N HIS A 109 -1.21 12.39 -1.67
CA HIS A 109 -2.10 12.76 -2.77
C HIS A 109 -3.25 13.67 -2.30
N PHE A 110 -3.79 13.41 -1.11
CA PHE A 110 -4.83 14.26 -0.52
C PHE A 110 -4.32 15.66 -0.21
N ILE A 111 -3.21 15.80 0.52
CA ILE A 111 -2.63 17.10 0.88
C ILE A 111 -2.26 17.90 -0.35
N LYS A 112 -1.62 17.24 -1.33
CA LYS A 112 -1.24 17.88 -2.58
C LYS A 112 -2.45 18.49 -3.28
N ASN A 113 -3.53 17.72 -3.44
CA ASN A 113 -4.75 18.23 -4.07
C ASN A 113 -5.40 19.36 -3.24
N PHE A 114 -5.43 19.22 -1.92
CA PHE A 114 -5.98 20.22 -1.02
C PHE A 114 -5.25 21.57 -1.15
N ILE A 115 -3.92 21.55 -1.11
CA ILE A 115 -3.08 22.75 -1.24
C ILE A 115 -3.16 23.34 -2.65
N GLU A 116 -3.16 22.50 -3.69
CA GLU A 116 -3.32 22.93 -5.08
C GLU A 116 -4.76 23.39 -5.41
N LYS A 117 -5.67 23.46 -4.41
CA LYS A 117 -7.08 23.81 -4.56
C LYS A 117 -7.82 22.93 -5.59
N LYS A 118 -7.34 21.72 -5.81
CA LYS A 118 -8.02 20.69 -6.61
C LYS A 118 -8.98 19.93 -5.71
N LYS A 119 -10.07 19.40 -6.25
CA LYS A 119 -10.98 18.54 -5.47
C LYS A 119 -10.16 17.38 -4.87
N PRO A 120 -10.11 17.25 -3.53
CA PRO A 120 -9.36 16.17 -2.91
C PRO A 120 -10.01 14.85 -3.31
N THR A 121 -9.28 14.03 -4.06
CA THR A 121 -9.78 12.75 -4.55
C THR A 121 -9.19 11.63 -3.70
N PHE A 122 -10.06 10.79 -3.15
CA PHE A 122 -9.63 9.52 -2.57
C PHE A 122 -9.58 8.47 -3.68
N LEU A 123 -8.40 7.90 -3.92
CA LEU A 123 -8.28 6.88 -4.96
C LEU A 123 -9.05 5.63 -4.53
N GLY A 124 -9.93 5.12 -5.39
CA GLY A 124 -10.72 3.90 -5.14
C GLY A 124 -12.17 4.09 -4.68
N ILE A 125 -12.68 5.32 -4.48
CA ILE A 125 -14.13 5.49 -4.21
C ILE A 125 -14.98 5.22 -5.46
N ASN A 126 -14.50 5.63 -6.65
CA ASN A 126 -15.29 5.58 -7.90
C ASN A 126 -14.59 4.81 -9.04
N LYS A 127 -13.44 4.17 -8.78
CA LYS A 127 -12.64 3.48 -9.82
C LYS A 127 -12.19 2.10 -9.31
N PRO A 128 -12.05 1.09 -10.19
CA PRO A 128 -11.75 -0.30 -9.81
C PRO A 128 -10.27 -0.50 -9.44
N PHE A 129 -9.73 0.36 -8.58
CA PHE A 129 -8.38 0.24 -8.04
C PHE A 129 -8.44 -0.39 -6.66
N ILE A 130 -7.66 -1.45 -6.48
CA ILE A 130 -7.42 -2.09 -5.19
C ILE A 130 -6.06 -1.59 -4.69
N LYS A 131 -6.08 -0.83 -3.60
CA LYS A 131 -4.88 -0.25 -2.97
C LYS A 131 -4.26 -1.27 -2.03
N LEU A 132 -3.35 -2.09 -2.54
CA LEU A 132 -2.88 -3.28 -1.79
C LEU A 132 -2.22 -2.90 -0.47
N PHE A 133 -1.38 -1.87 -0.50
CA PHE A 133 -0.55 -1.47 0.64
C PHE A 133 -1.16 -0.33 1.47
N TYR A 134 -2.43 0.01 1.26
CA TYR A 134 -3.09 1.06 2.04
C TYR A 134 -3.01 0.88 3.56
N PRO A 135 -3.01 -0.33 4.16
CA PRO A 135 -2.91 -0.47 5.62
C PRO A 135 -1.46 -0.39 6.16
N ILE A 136 -0.47 -0.12 5.30
CA ILE A 136 0.94 -0.05 5.68
C ILE A 136 1.59 1.27 5.23
N THR A 137 2.71 1.61 5.85
CA THR A 137 3.52 2.78 5.46
C THR A 137 4.43 2.46 4.28
N ASP A 138 4.96 3.49 3.61
CA ASP A 138 5.96 3.32 2.55
C ASP A 138 7.25 2.69 3.08
N GLN A 139 7.67 3.07 4.29
CA GLN A 139 8.82 2.45 4.96
C GLN A 139 8.62 0.94 5.17
N GLU A 140 7.42 0.51 5.61
CA GLU A 140 7.12 -0.91 5.76
C GLU A 140 7.18 -1.66 4.43
N ALA A 141 6.66 -1.04 3.35
CA ALA A 141 6.72 -1.61 2.01
C ALA A 141 8.17 -1.74 1.49
N GLN A 142 9.02 -0.75 1.75
CA GLN A 142 10.45 -0.81 1.42
C GLN A 142 11.19 -1.93 2.17
N ILE A 143 10.93 -2.09 3.47
CA ILE A 143 11.52 -3.19 4.26
C ILE A 143 11.05 -4.54 3.71
N LEU A 144 9.76 -4.65 3.38
CA LEU A 144 9.18 -5.87 2.81
C LEU A 144 9.81 -6.22 1.45
N ALA A 145 10.04 -5.22 0.59
CA ALA A 145 10.73 -5.38 -0.69
C ALA A 145 12.15 -5.93 -0.52
N LYS A 146 12.89 -5.40 0.46
CA LYS A 146 14.24 -5.88 0.80
C LYS A 146 14.22 -7.34 1.27
N ILE A 147 13.27 -7.72 2.13
CA ILE A 147 13.15 -9.10 2.63
C ILE A 147 12.80 -10.08 1.51
N LYS A 148 11.87 -9.70 0.63
CA LYS A 148 11.41 -10.56 -0.48
C LYS A 148 12.36 -10.50 -1.69
N ASN A 149 13.39 -9.66 -1.66
CA ASN A 149 14.35 -9.41 -2.74
C ASN A 149 13.66 -9.07 -4.09
N VAL A 150 12.70 -8.15 -4.04
CA VAL A 150 11.91 -7.71 -5.22
C VAL A 150 12.01 -6.21 -5.39
N LYS A 151 11.78 -5.73 -6.62
CA LYS A 151 11.79 -4.29 -6.91
C LYS A 151 10.54 -3.63 -6.33
N TYR A 152 10.75 -2.46 -5.74
CA TYR A 152 9.70 -1.56 -5.24
C TYR A 152 10.13 -0.12 -5.43
N LYS A 153 9.27 0.70 -6.01
CA LYS A 153 9.50 2.13 -6.17
C LYS A 153 8.87 2.90 -5.00
N PRO A 154 9.67 3.44 -4.06
CA PRO A 154 9.13 4.21 -2.95
C PRO A 154 8.51 5.52 -3.41
N LEU A 155 7.67 6.11 -2.55
CA LEU A 155 7.11 7.43 -2.77
C LEU A 155 8.26 8.45 -2.92
N LYS A 156 8.23 9.26 -3.97
CA LYS A 156 9.25 10.30 -4.20
C LYS A 156 9.22 11.31 -3.07
N GLU A 157 10.39 11.61 -2.50
CA GLU A 157 10.49 12.63 -1.47
C GLU A 157 10.21 14.03 -2.02
N ASP A 158 9.30 14.75 -1.36
CA ASP A 158 9.04 16.16 -1.58
C ASP A 158 8.80 16.89 -0.25
N SER A 159 8.38 18.16 -0.31
CA SER A 159 8.12 18.96 0.88
C SER A 159 7.02 18.37 1.77
N TYR A 160 6.01 17.71 1.18
CA TYR A 160 4.90 17.12 1.92
C TYR A 160 5.31 15.83 2.63
N THR A 161 6.09 14.97 1.97
CA THR A 161 6.61 13.76 2.63
C THR A 161 7.51 14.13 3.81
N LYS A 162 8.36 15.16 3.66
CA LYS A 162 9.21 15.67 4.75
C LYS A 162 8.38 16.21 5.91
N MET A 163 7.32 16.96 5.63
CA MET A 163 6.39 17.44 6.65
C MET A 163 5.79 16.28 7.47
N PHE A 164 5.36 15.21 6.82
CA PHE A 164 4.83 14.03 7.53
C PHE A 164 5.88 13.30 8.37
N VAL A 165 7.13 13.22 7.91
CA VAL A 165 8.22 12.66 8.72
C VAL A 165 8.47 13.52 9.96
N MET A 166 8.50 14.85 9.81
CA MET A 166 8.69 15.77 10.94
C MET A 166 7.54 15.68 11.96
N LEU A 167 6.30 15.61 11.48
CA LEU A 167 5.13 15.47 12.35
C LEU A 167 5.11 14.12 13.08
N GLU A 168 5.43 13.02 12.38
CA GLU A 168 5.47 11.69 12.99
C GLU A 168 6.56 11.59 14.07
N ASN A 169 7.71 12.24 13.85
CA ASN A 169 8.79 12.29 14.85
C ASN A 169 8.38 13.05 16.12
N LYS A 170 7.51 14.06 15.99
CA LYS A 170 7.02 14.86 17.13
C LYS A 170 5.80 14.24 17.81
N TYR A 171 4.93 13.61 17.02
CA TYR A 171 3.66 13.05 17.45
C TYR A 171 3.48 11.67 16.82
N VAL A 172 3.64 10.64 17.63
CA VAL A 172 3.47 9.25 17.21
C VAL A 172 2.04 9.04 16.69
N SER A 173 1.90 8.35 15.56
CA SER A 173 0.63 7.98 14.92
C SER A 173 -0.10 9.09 14.15
N VAL A 174 0.52 10.25 13.90
CA VAL A 174 -0.11 11.32 13.10
C VAL A 174 -0.50 10.81 11.72
N ARG A 175 0.32 9.98 11.07
CA ARG A 175 -0.01 9.43 9.75
C ARG A 175 -1.28 8.59 9.75
N TYR A 176 -1.49 7.76 10.78
CA TYR A 176 -2.67 6.92 10.91
C TYR A 176 -3.93 7.75 11.20
N ALA A 177 -3.81 8.73 12.11
CA ALA A 177 -4.89 9.66 12.41
C ALA A 177 -5.29 10.45 11.16
N PHE A 178 -4.31 10.97 10.42
CA PHE A 178 -4.54 11.71 9.20
C PHE A 178 -5.19 10.85 8.11
N ALA A 179 -4.65 9.66 7.82
CA ALA A 179 -5.21 8.78 6.80
C ALA A 179 -6.66 8.35 7.09
N SER A 180 -7.00 8.17 8.37
CA SER A 180 -8.37 7.89 8.81
C SER A 180 -9.29 9.09 8.54
N SER A 181 -8.84 10.30 8.88
CA SER A 181 -9.57 11.54 8.61
C SER A 181 -9.72 11.85 7.13
N VAL A 182 -8.71 11.56 6.30
CA VAL A 182 -8.74 11.75 4.84
C VAL A 182 -9.94 11.05 4.20
N LYS A 183 -10.26 9.84 4.66
CA LYS A 183 -11.42 9.09 4.19
C LYS A 183 -12.72 9.83 4.50
N GLU A 184 -12.88 10.36 5.71
CA GLU A 184 -14.06 11.12 6.11
C GLU A 184 -14.15 12.47 5.40
N PHE A 185 -13.06 13.23 5.33
CA PHE A 185 -13.01 14.50 4.60
C PHE A 185 -13.37 14.33 3.13
N SER A 186 -12.88 13.29 2.47
CA SER A 186 -13.19 13.02 1.06
C SER A 186 -14.68 12.80 0.78
N ARG A 187 -15.49 12.46 1.80
CA ARG A 187 -16.95 12.34 1.67
C ARG A 187 -17.64 13.70 1.70
N ILE A 188 -17.11 14.65 2.47
CA ILE A 188 -17.66 16.01 2.60
C ILE A 188 -17.46 16.81 1.31
N PHE A 189 -16.31 16.65 0.65
CA PHE A 189 -15.98 17.37 -0.59
C PHE A 189 -16.56 16.76 -1.87
N LYS A 190 -17.47 15.77 -1.76
CA LYS A 190 -18.20 15.22 -2.93
C LYS A 190 -19.11 16.28 -3.52
#